data_AF-A0A940NS59-F1
#
_entry.id   AF-A0A940NS59-F1
#
_cell.length_a   1.000
_cell.length_b   1.000
_cell.length_c   1.000
_cell.angle_alpha   90.00
_cell.angle_beta   90.00
_cell.angle_gamma   90.00
#
_symmetry.space_group_name_H-M   'P 1'
#
loop_
_entity.id
_entity.type
_entity.pdbx_description
1 polymer ?
#
loop_
_entity_poly.entity_id
_entity_poly.type
_entity_poly.pdbx_seq_one_letter_code
_entity_poly.pdbx_strand_id
1 'polypeptide(L)'
;MKAYKQRRVFLTLILAMACLLAGCGSPLPVAETRQAEVLQATLADWEEDSLTVVTEEGEYTFAVTEKQLEMEQGLRAGYPVEIYYSGSVGQEDFKLLQAKVKDFSDCTPARQAHHLRLVMTLEEKVGQMFMAHWPGDGAQWLADEYHLGAYLLFGKDFKEKMPHEVTEELGDFQRSREIPLLMAVDEEGGIVNRVSRHPQYREEPFASPQEIMANGGLERAKAETVEKCRLLSELKINLNLAPVCDISQNPDDYIYSRTVGKGAEETAEYISAVVAAAEGSGVGSCLKHFPGYGGNADTHTGMVVDNRSYSEFVENDFIPFAAGIEAGAGSVMVSHNIVTCMDDQRPASLSPEVHRVLREELGFEGVIITDDLTMDGIRHYTGNSEAAVAAVLAGNDLLCCSDIAAQVPAVLQAVKEGEIEVQSIDQSVERILRWKIELGIIQ
;
A
#
# COMPACT_ATOMS: atom_id res chain seq x y z
N MET A 1 43.33 28.54 -2.04
CA MET A 1 43.81 29.90 -1.71
C MET A 1 42.71 30.67 -0.98
N LYS A 2 43.03 31.83 -0.37
CA LYS A 2 42.14 32.74 0.44
C LYS A 2 40.70 32.82 -0.12
N ALA A 3 39.60 32.75 0.63
CA ALA A 3 39.22 33.12 2.01
C ALA A 3 38.84 34.61 2.23
N TYR A 4 37.54 34.87 2.40
CA TYR A 4 36.83 36.05 2.94
C TYR A 4 35.46 35.53 3.41
N LYS A 5 34.98 35.56 4.66
CA LYS A 5 35.38 36.11 5.97
C LYS A 5 34.74 37.46 6.41
N GLN A 6 33.58 37.33 7.07
CA GLN A 6 33.06 38.08 8.24
C GLN A 6 32.81 39.60 8.18
N ARG A 7 31.62 40.01 8.69
CA ARG A 7 31.35 41.04 9.74
C ARG A 7 29.82 41.30 9.86
N ARG A 8 29.24 41.68 11.00
CA ARG A 8 29.60 41.53 12.43
C ARG A 8 28.35 41.84 13.30
N VAL A 9 28.28 41.32 14.52
CA VAL A 9 27.22 41.65 15.51
C VAL A 9 27.47 43.00 16.18
N PHE A 10 26.38 43.74 16.47
CA PHE A 10 26.35 44.93 17.35
C PHE A 10 24.97 45.06 18.05
N LEU A 11 24.84 45.95 19.03
CA LEU A 11 24.71 45.52 20.43
C LEU A 11 23.91 46.54 21.30
N THR A 12 23.18 46.02 22.29
CA THR A 12 22.69 46.68 23.53
C THR A 12 21.57 47.73 23.53
N LEU A 13 20.80 47.62 24.61
CA LEU A 13 19.70 48.41 25.17
C LEU A 13 19.95 49.93 25.31
N ILE A 14 18.84 50.69 25.24
CA ILE A 14 18.59 52.00 25.88
C ILE A 14 17.05 52.26 25.80
N LEU A 15 16.31 52.80 26.77
CA LEU A 15 16.52 53.05 28.21
C LEU A 15 15.11 53.09 28.90
N ALA A 16 15.01 53.12 30.24
CA ALA A 16 13.73 53.16 30.97
C ALA A 16 13.54 54.43 31.82
N MET A 17 12.33 55.02 31.83
CA MET A 17 11.70 55.77 32.95
C MET A 17 10.42 56.52 32.51
N ALA A 18 9.29 56.31 33.21
CA ALA A 18 8.27 57.35 33.50
C ALA A 18 7.22 56.87 34.52
N CYS A 19 6.77 57.80 35.39
CA CYS A 19 5.52 57.79 36.17
C CYS A 19 5.21 56.61 37.12
N LEU A 20 5.50 56.80 38.41
CA LEU A 20 4.61 56.32 39.48
C LEU A 20 3.34 57.20 39.53
N LEU A 21 2.20 56.65 39.98
CA LEU A 21 1.52 57.14 41.20
C LEU A 21 0.33 56.26 41.64
N ALA A 22 0.28 55.99 42.95
CA ALA A 22 -0.88 55.63 43.79
C ALA A 22 -1.87 54.51 43.32
N GLY A 23 -1.86 53.39 44.05
CA GLY A 23 -2.93 52.38 43.99
C GLY A 23 -2.69 51.22 44.94
N CYS A 24 -3.16 51.31 46.19
CA CYS A 24 -3.07 50.20 47.14
C CYS A 24 -4.15 49.14 46.84
N GLY A 25 -3.76 48.10 46.11
CA GLY A 25 -4.53 46.86 46.01
C GLY A 25 -3.54 45.70 45.88
N SER A 26 -3.63 44.73 46.79
CA SER A 26 -2.99 43.42 46.56
C SER A 26 -3.64 42.83 45.30
N PRO A 27 -2.88 42.41 44.28
CA PRO A 27 -3.48 41.74 43.14
C PRO A 27 -4.22 40.50 43.67
N LEU A 28 -5.51 40.41 43.38
CA LEU A 28 -6.18 39.12 43.34
C LEU A 28 -5.35 38.21 42.42
N PRO A 29 -5.21 36.92 42.71
CA PRO A 29 -4.57 36.01 41.77
C PRO A 29 -5.30 36.15 40.44
N VAL A 30 -4.62 36.70 39.43
CA VAL A 30 -5.07 36.61 38.06
C VAL A 30 -5.10 35.12 37.80
N ALA A 31 -6.30 34.56 37.64
CA ALA A 31 -6.42 33.16 37.25
C ALA A 31 -5.65 33.01 35.95
N GLU A 32 -4.56 32.23 35.98
CA GLU A 32 -3.84 31.88 34.77
C GLU A 32 -4.81 31.13 33.88
N THR A 33 -5.35 31.83 32.87
CA THR A 33 -5.93 31.19 31.71
C THR A 33 -4.79 30.50 30.99
N ARG A 34 -4.41 29.30 31.49
CA ARG A 34 -3.67 28.31 30.71
C ARG A 34 -4.40 28.26 29.36
N GLN A 35 -3.65 28.47 28.28
CA GLN A 35 -4.20 28.19 26.97
C GLN A 35 -4.56 26.70 26.95
N ALA A 36 -5.71 26.36 26.36
CA ALA A 36 -6.05 24.96 26.15
C ALA A 36 -4.93 24.33 25.32
N GLU A 37 -4.33 23.27 25.85
CA GLU A 37 -3.37 22.48 25.08
C GLU A 37 -4.14 21.58 24.12
N VAL A 38 -3.55 21.26 22.97
CA VAL A 38 -4.23 20.54 21.88
C VAL A 38 -3.51 19.24 21.61
N LEU A 39 -4.17 18.12 21.91
CA LEU A 39 -3.74 16.79 21.50
C LEU A 39 -4.38 16.46 20.15
N GLN A 40 -3.56 16.09 19.17
CA GLN A 40 -4.03 15.49 17.91
C GLN A 40 -4.22 14.00 18.16
N ALA A 41 -5.41 13.46 17.89
CA ALA A 41 -5.74 12.06 18.12
C ALA A 41 -6.63 11.51 16.99
N THR A 42 -6.92 10.22 17.05
CA THR A 42 -7.91 9.53 16.20
C THR A 42 -9.13 9.17 17.04
N LEU A 43 -10.34 9.36 16.53
CA LEU A 43 -11.56 8.82 17.12
C LEU A 43 -11.56 7.29 17.01
N ALA A 44 -11.67 6.59 18.14
CA ALA A 44 -11.79 5.14 18.19
C ALA A 44 -13.24 4.70 18.43
N ASP A 45 -13.88 5.24 19.47
CA ASP A 45 -15.24 4.85 19.90
C ASP A 45 -15.98 6.01 20.60
N TRP A 46 -17.30 5.95 20.69
CA TRP A 46 -18.14 6.98 21.32
C TRP A 46 -19.50 6.45 21.81
N GLU A 47 -19.93 6.89 23.00
CA GLU A 47 -21.28 6.66 23.54
C GLU A 47 -22.04 8.00 23.72
N GLU A 48 -23.21 7.98 24.38
CA GLU A 48 -24.03 9.19 24.59
C GLU A 48 -23.33 10.24 25.48
N ASP A 49 -22.48 9.81 26.43
CA ASP A 49 -21.73 10.65 27.35
C ASP A 49 -20.22 10.35 27.41
N SER A 50 -19.67 9.57 26.47
CA SER A 50 -18.24 9.25 26.40
C SER A 50 -17.62 9.33 24.99
N LEU A 51 -16.32 9.59 24.92
CA LEU A 51 -15.53 9.68 23.68
C LEU A 51 -14.15 9.06 23.92
N THR A 52 -13.80 8.01 23.17
CA THR A 52 -12.49 7.33 23.24
C THR A 52 -11.65 7.69 22.02
N VAL A 53 -10.42 8.13 22.26
CA VAL A 53 -9.46 8.49 21.21
C VAL A 53 -8.12 7.80 21.39
N VAL A 54 -7.44 7.49 20.29
CA VAL A 54 -6.11 6.85 20.27
C VAL A 54 -5.05 7.80 19.71
N THR A 55 -3.84 7.66 20.23
CA THR A 55 -2.60 8.31 19.78
C THR A 55 -1.47 7.27 19.79
N GLU A 56 -0.32 7.61 19.21
CA GLU A 56 0.89 6.76 19.30
C GLU A 56 1.36 6.53 20.76
N GLU A 57 0.95 7.39 21.70
CA GLU A 57 1.30 7.30 23.12
C GLU A 57 0.29 6.48 23.95
N GLY A 58 -0.88 6.16 23.39
CA GLY A 58 -1.94 5.42 24.07
C GLY A 58 -3.37 5.88 23.76
N GLU A 59 -4.31 5.21 24.41
CA GLU A 59 -5.76 5.42 24.33
C GLU A 59 -6.29 6.25 25.52
N TYR A 60 -7.25 7.13 25.27
CA TYR A 60 -7.84 8.03 26.26
C TYR A 60 -9.35 8.15 26.09
N THR A 61 -10.12 7.72 27.10
CA THR A 61 -11.58 7.95 27.18
C THR A 61 -11.90 9.18 28.01
N PHE A 62 -12.72 10.06 27.48
CA PHE A 62 -13.26 11.24 28.17
C PHE A 62 -14.76 11.10 28.38
N ALA A 63 -15.26 11.55 29.53
CA ALA A 63 -16.68 11.89 29.66
C ALA A 63 -16.95 13.21 28.91
N VAL A 64 -17.98 13.24 28.08
CA VAL A 64 -18.29 14.36 27.17
C VAL A 64 -19.73 14.84 27.30
N THR A 65 -20.02 15.99 26.70
CA THR A 65 -21.38 16.48 26.50
C THR A 65 -21.51 17.07 25.10
N GLU A 66 -22.72 17.11 24.52
CA GLU A 66 -22.97 17.68 23.18
C GLU A 66 -22.32 19.06 22.98
N LYS A 67 -22.26 19.89 24.03
CA LYS A 67 -21.72 21.26 24.00
C LYS A 67 -20.19 21.32 23.89
N GLN A 68 -19.52 20.19 24.05
CA GLN A 68 -18.07 20.05 23.94
C GLN A 68 -17.67 19.32 22.65
N LEU A 69 -18.63 18.81 21.87
CA LEU A 69 -18.40 18.13 20.59
C LEU A 69 -18.67 19.09 19.43
N GLU A 70 -17.63 19.39 18.65
CA GLU A 70 -17.75 20.06 17.35
C GLU A 70 -17.47 19.02 16.25
N MET A 71 -18.38 18.89 15.27
CA MET A 71 -18.34 17.82 14.27
C MET A 71 -18.60 18.39 12.87
N GLU A 72 -17.78 18.00 11.90
CA GLU A 72 -17.92 18.44 10.50
C GLU A 72 -18.74 17.45 9.65
N GLN A 73 -18.45 16.15 9.72
CA GLN A 73 -19.22 15.07 9.08
C GLN A 73 -19.66 13.96 10.05
N GLY A 74 -19.94 14.30 11.31
CA GLY A 74 -20.37 13.37 12.34
C GLY A 74 -19.23 12.61 13.03
N LEU A 75 -19.53 11.42 13.55
CA LEU A 75 -18.59 10.54 14.27
C LEU A 75 -18.43 9.22 13.51
N ARG A 76 -17.17 8.81 13.30
CA ARG A 76 -16.76 7.54 12.67
C ARG A 76 -15.36 7.17 13.19
N ALA A 77 -15.09 5.89 13.41
CA ALA A 77 -13.75 5.43 13.79
C ALA A 77 -12.73 5.81 12.71
N GLY A 78 -11.50 6.14 13.11
CA GLY A 78 -10.46 6.63 12.20
C GLY A 78 -10.53 8.13 11.87
N TYR A 79 -11.53 8.89 12.36
CA TYR A 79 -11.60 10.33 12.08
C TYR A 79 -10.59 11.14 12.92
N PRO A 80 -9.95 12.21 12.39
CA PRO A 80 -9.03 13.04 13.16
C PRO A 80 -9.78 13.86 14.21
N VAL A 81 -9.27 13.89 15.43
CA VAL A 81 -9.84 14.69 16.54
C VAL A 81 -8.80 15.64 17.11
N GLU A 82 -9.19 16.90 17.30
CA GLU A 82 -8.47 17.86 18.13
C GLU A 82 -9.09 17.89 19.52
N ILE A 83 -8.37 17.30 20.48
CA ILE A 83 -8.73 17.29 21.89
C ILE A 83 -8.10 18.52 22.54
N TYR A 84 -8.93 19.53 22.84
CA TYR A 84 -8.56 20.69 23.63
C TYR A 84 -8.70 20.32 25.11
N TYR A 85 -7.60 20.37 25.86
CA TYR A 85 -7.55 19.86 27.22
C TYR A 85 -6.89 20.83 28.23
N SER A 86 -6.99 20.43 29.50
CA SER A 86 -6.23 20.98 30.62
C SER A 86 -5.67 19.84 31.47
N GLY A 87 -4.64 20.12 32.27
CA GLY A 87 -3.88 19.11 33.01
C GLY A 87 -2.67 18.60 32.21
N SER A 88 -2.22 17.38 32.50
CA SER A 88 -1.11 16.72 31.80
C SER A 88 -1.60 15.40 31.19
N VAL A 89 -1.23 15.07 29.95
CA VAL A 89 -1.69 13.86 29.26
C VAL A 89 -1.45 12.60 30.11
N GLY A 90 -2.46 11.74 30.22
CA GLY A 90 -2.41 10.49 30.99
C GLY A 90 -2.33 10.63 32.52
N GLN A 91 -2.51 11.82 33.09
CA GLN A 91 -2.53 12.06 34.55
C GLN A 91 -3.95 12.31 35.08
N GLU A 92 -4.16 12.22 36.40
CA GLU A 92 -5.47 12.47 37.05
C GLU A 92 -6.05 13.88 36.83
N ASP A 93 -5.22 14.85 36.40
CA ASP A 93 -5.68 16.20 36.08
C ASP A 93 -6.08 16.39 34.60
N PHE A 94 -5.83 15.40 33.73
CA PHE A 94 -6.15 15.40 32.30
C PHE A 94 -7.67 15.50 32.06
N LYS A 95 -8.12 16.64 31.53
CA LYS A 95 -9.54 16.97 31.40
C LYS A 95 -9.85 17.62 30.06
N LEU A 96 -10.81 17.02 29.35
CA LEU A 96 -11.39 17.57 28.14
C LEU A 96 -12.05 18.93 28.41
N LEU A 97 -11.75 19.90 27.55
CA LEU A 97 -12.46 21.17 27.45
C LEU A 97 -13.41 21.14 26.26
N GLN A 98 -12.89 20.75 25.08
CA GLN A 98 -13.63 20.61 23.82
C GLN A 98 -12.96 19.54 22.95
N ALA A 99 -13.74 18.78 22.19
CA ALA A 99 -13.26 17.90 21.13
C ALA A 99 -13.81 18.39 19.78
N LYS A 100 -12.94 18.58 18.78
CA LYS A 100 -13.33 18.89 17.41
C LYS A 100 -12.98 17.71 16.50
N VAL A 101 -14.00 17.02 15.98
CA VAL A 101 -13.86 15.94 15.01
C VAL A 101 -13.88 16.56 13.61
N LYS A 102 -12.78 16.36 12.88
CA LYS A 102 -12.55 16.93 11.55
C LYS A 102 -13.10 16.05 10.44
N ASP A 103 -13.36 16.66 9.31
CA ASP A 103 -13.57 15.95 8.06
C ASP A 103 -12.35 15.06 7.72
N PHE A 104 -12.59 13.76 7.50
CA PHE A 104 -11.56 12.82 7.09
C PHE A 104 -11.04 13.11 5.68
N SER A 105 -11.86 13.69 4.81
CA SER A 105 -11.52 14.02 3.41
C SER A 105 -10.65 15.27 3.24
N ASP A 106 -10.54 16.12 4.27
CA ASP A 106 -9.62 17.27 4.31
C ASP A 106 -8.15 16.87 4.65
N CYS A 107 -7.92 15.59 4.98
CA CYS A 107 -6.58 15.06 5.25
C CYS A 107 -5.90 14.51 3.98
N THR A 108 -4.57 14.47 3.97
CA THR A 108 -3.81 13.79 2.91
C THR A 108 -3.94 12.27 3.03
N PRO A 109 -3.81 11.49 1.92
CA PRO A 109 -3.90 10.03 1.96
C PRO A 109 -2.99 9.35 3.00
N ALA A 110 -1.78 9.87 3.20
CA ALA A 110 -0.87 9.37 4.23
C ALA A 110 -1.41 9.61 5.66
N ARG A 111 -2.00 10.79 5.93
CA ARG A 111 -2.61 11.09 7.23
C ARG A 111 -3.91 10.31 7.46
N GLN A 112 -4.69 10.10 6.41
CA GLN A 112 -5.88 9.26 6.44
C GLN A 112 -5.53 7.79 6.76
N ALA A 113 -4.49 7.25 6.10
CA ALA A 113 -3.96 5.92 6.37
C ALA A 113 -3.42 5.78 7.80
N HIS A 114 -2.65 6.77 8.27
CA HIS A 114 -2.11 6.84 9.64
C HIS A 114 -3.22 6.80 10.71
N HIS A 115 -4.28 7.60 10.53
CA HIS A 115 -5.40 7.59 11.45
C HIS A 115 -6.16 6.25 11.43
N LEU A 116 -6.40 5.64 10.26
CA LEU A 116 -7.02 4.30 10.18
C LEU A 116 -6.16 3.23 10.86
N ARG A 117 -4.84 3.22 10.62
CA ARG A 117 -3.88 2.31 11.26
C ARG A 117 -3.92 2.39 12.80
N LEU A 118 -4.16 3.58 13.37
CA LEU A 118 -4.19 3.77 14.82
C LEU A 118 -5.38 3.09 15.51
N VAL A 119 -6.49 2.85 14.82
CA VAL A 119 -7.69 2.21 15.42
C VAL A 119 -7.80 0.70 15.13
N MET A 120 -6.90 0.15 14.31
CA MET A 120 -6.88 -1.29 13.99
C MET A 120 -6.17 -2.12 15.07
N THR A 121 -6.74 -3.28 15.36
CA THR A 121 -6.08 -4.37 16.12
C THR A 121 -4.86 -4.92 15.38
N LEU A 122 -4.01 -5.70 16.07
CA LEU A 122 -2.88 -6.38 15.43
C LEU A 122 -3.36 -7.44 14.43
N GLU A 123 -4.44 -8.15 14.75
CA GLU A 123 -5.15 -9.09 13.89
C GLU A 123 -5.60 -8.45 12.58
N GLU A 124 -6.22 -7.27 12.64
CA GLU A 124 -6.62 -6.51 11.44
C GLU A 124 -5.42 -6.01 10.63
N LYS A 125 -4.37 -5.53 11.32
CA LYS A 125 -3.14 -5.07 10.66
C LYS A 125 -2.46 -6.18 9.88
N VAL A 126 -2.25 -7.35 10.51
CA VAL A 126 -1.68 -8.51 9.80
C VAL A 126 -2.62 -8.96 8.68
N GLY A 127 -3.94 -8.99 8.91
CA GLY A 127 -4.92 -9.33 7.87
C GLY A 127 -4.85 -8.46 6.62
N GLN A 128 -4.67 -7.13 6.78
CA GLN A 128 -4.51 -6.20 5.67
C GLN A 128 -3.26 -6.47 4.82
N MET A 129 -2.27 -7.19 5.33
CA MET A 129 -1.07 -7.61 4.58
C MET A 129 -1.29 -8.85 3.69
N PHE A 130 -2.48 -9.45 3.63
CA PHE A 130 -2.71 -10.66 2.81
C PHE A 130 -3.61 -10.43 1.59
N MET A 131 -3.19 -11.01 0.46
CA MET A 131 -3.95 -11.17 -0.78
C MET A 131 -4.28 -12.64 -1.01
N ALA A 132 -5.52 -13.03 -0.72
CA ALA A 132 -6.00 -14.40 -0.90
C ALA A 132 -6.52 -14.64 -2.33
N HIS A 133 -6.67 -15.89 -2.75
CA HIS A 133 -7.43 -16.20 -3.97
C HIS A 133 -8.93 -16.08 -3.72
N TRP A 134 -9.69 -15.49 -4.66
CA TRP A 134 -11.15 -15.37 -4.56
C TRP A 134 -11.80 -16.76 -4.46
N PRO A 135 -12.52 -17.08 -3.36
CA PRO A 135 -13.16 -18.37 -3.20
C PRO A 135 -14.55 -18.43 -3.86
N GLY A 136 -15.16 -17.27 -4.15
CA GLY A 136 -16.60 -17.19 -4.45
C GLY A 136 -17.41 -17.37 -3.16
N ASP A 137 -18.08 -18.51 -3.05
CA ASP A 137 -18.79 -18.89 -1.82
C ASP A 137 -17.83 -18.89 -0.62
N GLY A 138 -18.16 -18.12 0.41
CA GLY A 138 -17.33 -17.96 1.60
C GLY A 138 -16.37 -16.75 1.59
N ALA A 139 -16.35 -15.92 0.54
CA ALA A 139 -15.47 -14.75 0.45
C ALA A 139 -15.70 -13.71 1.58
N GLN A 140 -16.93 -13.58 2.07
CA GLN A 140 -17.25 -12.79 3.26
C GLN A 140 -16.58 -13.39 4.49
N TRP A 141 -16.89 -14.63 4.86
CA TRP A 141 -16.32 -15.30 6.04
C TRP A 141 -14.79 -15.28 6.04
N LEU A 142 -14.12 -15.61 4.93
CA LEU A 142 -12.66 -15.63 4.89
C LEU A 142 -12.05 -14.21 5.03
N ALA A 143 -12.74 -13.17 4.57
CA ALA A 143 -12.32 -11.78 4.77
C ALA A 143 -12.66 -11.25 6.17
N ASP A 144 -13.72 -11.75 6.83
CA ASP A 144 -14.11 -11.39 8.20
C ASP A 144 -13.27 -12.12 9.26
N GLU A 145 -12.93 -13.39 9.05
CA GLU A 145 -12.12 -14.22 9.97
C GLU A 145 -10.64 -13.82 10.00
N TYR A 146 -10.11 -13.35 8.85
CA TYR A 146 -8.68 -13.01 8.68
C TYR A 146 -8.45 -11.55 8.27
N HIS A 147 -9.47 -10.68 8.38
CA HIS A 147 -9.40 -9.24 8.12
C HIS A 147 -8.67 -8.85 6.81
N LEU A 148 -8.91 -9.61 5.73
CA LEU A 148 -8.05 -9.62 4.54
C LEU A 148 -7.91 -8.26 3.84
N GLY A 149 -6.71 -7.96 3.38
CA GLY A 149 -6.40 -6.75 2.61
C GLY A 149 -6.86 -6.79 1.17
N ALA A 150 -6.78 -7.96 0.53
CA ALA A 150 -6.97 -8.12 -0.90
C ALA A 150 -7.48 -9.52 -1.32
N TYR A 151 -8.07 -9.58 -2.52
CA TYR A 151 -8.43 -10.82 -3.22
C TYR A 151 -7.93 -10.81 -4.67
N LEU A 152 -7.39 -11.94 -5.14
CA LEU A 152 -6.97 -12.19 -6.52
C LEU A 152 -7.97 -13.09 -7.25
N LEU A 153 -8.47 -12.62 -8.40
CA LEU A 153 -9.40 -13.35 -9.28
C LEU A 153 -8.69 -13.99 -10.46
N PHE A 154 -9.17 -15.16 -10.88
CA PHE A 154 -8.63 -15.93 -12.00
C PHE A 154 -9.65 -16.11 -13.12
N GLY A 155 -9.20 -16.59 -14.27
CA GLY A 155 -10.07 -16.83 -15.43
C GLY A 155 -11.22 -17.83 -15.19
N LYS A 156 -11.20 -18.59 -14.08
CA LYS A 156 -12.32 -19.43 -13.63
C LYS A 156 -13.52 -18.60 -13.17
N ASP A 157 -13.26 -17.45 -12.53
CA ASP A 157 -14.25 -16.69 -11.76
C ASP A 157 -15.18 -15.85 -12.65
N PHE A 158 -14.75 -15.60 -13.89
CA PHE A 158 -15.49 -14.90 -14.94
C PHE A 158 -16.18 -15.85 -15.94
N LYS A 159 -15.67 -17.07 -16.11
CA LYS A 159 -15.96 -17.95 -17.26
C LYS A 159 -17.46 -18.18 -17.52
N GLU A 160 -18.22 -18.41 -16.46
CA GLU A 160 -19.63 -18.84 -16.51
C GLU A 160 -20.58 -17.77 -15.95
N LYS A 161 -20.09 -16.52 -15.83
CA LYS A 161 -20.86 -15.34 -15.40
C LYS A 161 -20.91 -14.30 -16.52
N MET A 162 -21.95 -13.47 -16.50
CA MET A 162 -22.08 -12.25 -17.27
C MET A 162 -21.44 -11.07 -16.51
N PRO A 163 -21.09 -9.95 -17.18
CA PRO A 163 -20.51 -8.79 -16.51
C PRO A 163 -21.33 -8.26 -15.34
N HIS A 164 -22.67 -8.21 -15.47
CA HIS A 164 -23.54 -7.69 -14.41
C HIS A 164 -23.55 -8.55 -13.15
N GLU A 165 -23.45 -9.88 -13.27
CA GLU A 165 -23.40 -10.80 -12.13
C GLU A 165 -22.11 -10.59 -11.32
N VAL A 166 -20.97 -10.37 -12.00
CA VAL A 166 -19.69 -10.04 -11.35
C VAL A 166 -19.73 -8.64 -10.71
N THR A 167 -20.26 -7.63 -11.41
CA THR A 167 -20.40 -6.27 -10.88
C THR A 167 -21.33 -6.22 -9.65
N GLU A 168 -22.34 -7.08 -9.59
CA GLU A 168 -23.25 -7.22 -8.44
C GLU A 168 -22.55 -7.95 -7.28
N GLU A 169 -22.00 -9.16 -7.52
CA GLU A 169 -21.27 -9.98 -6.53
C GLU A 169 -20.11 -9.23 -5.86
N LEU A 170 -19.18 -8.68 -6.65
CA LEU A 170 -18.02 -7.96 -6.12
C LEU A 170 -18.43 -6.59 -5.56
N GLY A 171 -19.50 -5.99 -6.09
CA GLY A 171 -20.06 -4.74 -5.59
C GLY A 171 -20.69 -4.87 -4.21
N ASP A 172 -21.51 -5.91 -3.98
CA ASP A 172 -22.13 -6.18 -2.68
C ASP A 172 -21.11 -6.69 -1.66
N PHE A 173 -20.14 -7.51 -2.10
CA PHE A 173 -19.00 -7.86 -1.25
C PHE A 173 -18.31 -6.59 -0.72
N GLN A 174 -17.88 -5.68 -1.61
CA GLN A 174 -17.19 -4.44 -1.20
C GLN A 174 -18.06 -3.51 -0.33
N ARG A 175 -19.36 -3.37 -0.66
CA ARG A 175 -20.31 -2.58 0.16
C ARG A 175 -20.51 -3.15 1.57
N SER A 176 -20.18 -4.41 1.80
CA SER A 176 -20.31 -5.08 3.10
C SER A 176 -19.05 -5.02 3.98
N ARG A 177 -18.01 -4.26 3.58
CA ARG A 177 -16.73 -4.13 4.30
C ARG A 177 -16.61 -2.73 4.90
N GLU A 178 -16.02 -2.63 6.10
CA GLU A 178 -15.65 -1.35 6.71
C GLU A 178 -14.38 -0.77 6.08
N ILE A 179 -13.38 -1.62 5.82
CA ILE A 179 -12.21 -1.32 4.99
C ILE A 179 -12.33 -2.14 3.69
N PRO A 180 -12.74 -1.52 2.57
CA PRO A 180 -12.80 -2.16 1.26
C PRO A 180 -11.46 -2.78 0.81
N LEU A 181 -11.53 -3.87 0.04
CA LEU A 181 -10.38 -4.68 -0.37
C LEU A 181 -9.78 -4.24 -1.71
N LEU A 182 -8.49 -4.53 -1.93
CA LEU A 182 -7.94 -4.58 -3.28
C LEU A 182 -8.47 -5.83 -4.00
N MET A 183 -9.02 -5.67 -5.20
CA MET A 183 -9.53 -6.74 -6.05
C MET A 183 -8.61 -6.82 -7.27
N ALA A 184 -7.76 -7.84 -7.29
CA ALA A 184 -6.65 -8.03 -8.22
C ALA A 184 -6.98 -9.02 -9.34
N VAL A 185 -6.31 -8.88 -10.48
CA VAL A 185 -6.39 -9.81 -11.62
C VAL A 185 -5.13 -9.71 -12.50
N ASP A 186 -4.71 -10.77 -13.20
CA ASP A 186 -3.70 -10.66 -14.28
C ASP A 186 -4.35 -10.38 -15.64
N GLU A 187 -4.64 -9.11 -15.94
CA GLU A 187 -5.04 -8.68 -17.28
C GLU A 187 -3.83 -8.05 -18.00
N GLU A 188 -2.79 -8.85 -18.25
CA GLU A 188 -1.59 -8.41 -18.99
C GLU A 188 -1.94 -8.17 -20.46
N GLY A 189 -2.57 -9.17 -21.09
CA GLY A 189 -2.82 -9.26 -22.53
C GLY A 189 -2.22 -10.54 -23.13
N GLY A 190 -2.64 -10.91 -24.33
CA GLY A 190 -2.20 -12.13 -24.98
C GLY A 190 -2.53 -13.38 -24.16
N ILE A 191 -1.51 -14.15 -23.76
CA ILE A 191 -1.70 -15.44 -23.04
C ILE A 191 -2.13 -15.27 -21.57
N VAL A 192 -1.72 -14.17 -20.90
CA VAL A 192 -2.11 -13.87 -19.51
C VAL A 192 -3.13 -12.75 -19.50
N ASN A 193 -4.38 -13.18 -19.52
CA ASN A 193 -5.56 -12.36 -19.71
C ASN A 193 -6.68 -13.13 -19.04
N ARG A 194 -7.18 -12.74 -17.87
CA ARG A 194 -8.19 -13.53 -17.13
C ARG A 194 -9.62 -13.19 -17.54
N VAL A 195 -9.89 -11.95 -17.95
CA VAL A 195 -11.24 -11.40 -18.17
C VAL A 195 -11.62 -11.41 -19.65
N SER A 196 -10.90 -10.65 -20.49
CA SER A 196 -11.28 -10.42 -21.89
C SER A 196 -11.09 -11.63 -22.81
N ARG A 197 -10.51 -12.74 -22.32
CA ARG A 197 -10.55 -14.06 -22.99
C ARG A 197 -11.97 -14.61 -23.17
N HIS A 198 -12.94 -14.09 -22.42
CA HIS A 198 -14.32 -14.59 -22.38
C HIS A 198 -15.25 -13.65 -23.19
N PRO A 199 -15.89 -14.13 -24.28
CA PRO A 199 -16.60 -13.27 -25.24
C PRO A 199 -17.74 -12.40 -24.67
N GLN A 200 -18.26 -12.70 -23.47
CA GLN A 200 -19.27 -11.88 -22.82
C GLN A 200 -18.73 -10.61 -22.13
N TYR A 201 -17.41 -10.44 -22.06
CA TYR A 201 -16.74 -9.22 -21.53
C TYR A 201 -16.10 -8.36 -22.62
N ARG A 202 -15.57 -8.98 -23.69
CA ARG A 202 -15.00 -8.30 -24.87
C ARG A 202 -15.09 -9.22 -26.09
N GLU A 203 -15.30 -8.66 -27.28
CA GLU A 203 -15.44 -9.45 -28.53
C GLU A 203 -14.13 -10.18 -28.90
N GLU A 204 -12.99 -9.51 -28.72
CA GLU A 204 -11.64 -10.06 -28.88
C GLU A 204 -10.85 -9.84 -27.57
N PRO A 205 -9.91 -10.72 -27.18
CA PRO A 205 -9.06 -10.51 -26.01
C PRO A 205 -8.14 -9.29 -26.16
N PHE A 206 -7.70 -8.68 -25.05
CA PHE A 206 -6.60 -7.71 -25.09
C PHE A 206 -5.33 -8.35 -25.66
N ALA A 207 -4.66 -7.64 -26.57
CA ALA A 207 -3.50 -8.15 -27.31
C ALA A 207 -2.25 -8.22 -26.43
N SER A 208 -1.24 -9.00 -26.82
CA SER A 208 0.06 -9.01 -26.13
C SER A 208 0.80 -7.67 -26.31
N PRO A 209 1.72 -7.31 -25.39
CA PRO A 209 2.56 -6.12 -25.56
C PRO A 209 3.31 -6.08 -26.89
N GLN A 210 3.78 -7.24 -27.38
CA GLN A 210 4.43 -7.38 -28.68
C GLN A 210 3.48 -7.02 -29.84
N GLU A 211 2.25 -7.54 -29.84
CA GLU A 211 1.24 -7.25 -30.86
C GLU A 211 0.77 -5.80 -30.83
N ILE A 212 0.61 -5.22 -29.64
CA ILE A 212 0.29 -3.80 -29.42
C ILE A 212 1.37 -2.92 -30.04
N MET A 213 2.64 -3.17 -29.71
CA MET A 213 3.77 -2.38 -30.20
C MET A 213 3.98 -2.54 -31.71
N ALA A 214 3.85 -3.76 -32.25
CA ALA A 214 3.95 -4.02 -33.68
C ALA A 214 2.80 -3.40 -34.50
N ASN A 215 1.60 -3.26 -33.92
CA ASN A 215 0.38 -2.84 -34.62
C ASN A 215 -0.27 -1.59 -33.99
N GLY A 216 0.55 -0.60 -33.61
CA GLY A 216 0.08 0.70 -33.14
C GLY A 216 1.03 1.45 -32.19
N GLY A 217 2.03 0.78 -31.60
CA GLY A 217 3.03 1.42 -30.74
C GLY A 217 2.44 1.98 -29.44
N LEU A 218 3.15 2.95 -28.85
CA LEU A 218 2.79 3.56 -27.56
C LEU A 218 1.38 4.18 -27.53
N GLU A 219 0.89 4.73 -28.64
CA GLU A 219 -0.47 5.30 -28.71
C GLU A 219 -1.55 4.22 -28.58
N ARG A 220 -1.32 3.04 -29.17
CA ARG A 220 -2.20 1.88 -28.96
C ARG A 220 -2.04 1.30 -27.55
N ALA A 221 -0.83 1.28 -26.99
CA ALA A 221 -0.58 0.82 -25.63
C ALA A 221 -1.38 1.64 -24.60
N LYS A 222 -1.37 2.97 -24.72
CA LYS A 222 -2.21 3.87 -23.91
C LYS A 222 -3.70 3.58 -24.11
N ALA A 223 -4.15 3.48 -25.36
CA ALA A 223 -5.57 3.27 -25.68
C ALA A 223 -6.13 1.94 -25.14
N GLU A 224 -5.44 0.81 -25.35
CA GLU A 224 -5.85 -0.48 -24.76
C GLU A 224 -5.74 -0.49 -23.23
N THR A 225 -4.81 0.27 -22.63
CA THR A 225 -4.72 0.39 -21.17
C THR A 225 -5.91 1.15 -20.58
N VAL A 226 -6.33 2.26 -21.19
CA VAL A 226 -7.54 3.01 -20.79
C VAL A 226 -8.80 2.14 -20.97
N GLU A 227 -8.91 1.40 -22.08
CA GLU A 227 -10.03 0.48 -22.30
C GLU A 227 -10.07 -0.63 -21.24
N LYS A 228 -8.91 -1.19 -20.90
CA LYS A 228 -8.74 -2.25 -19.91
C LYS A 228 -9.08 -1.78 -18.50
N CYS A 229 -8.55 -0.64 -18.05
CA CYS A 229 -8.84 -0.11 -16.72
C CYS A 229 -10.34 0.24 -16.59
N ARG A 230 -10.98 0.73 -17.65
CA ARG A 230 -12.45 0.91 -17.69
C ARG A 230 -13.18 -0.42 -17.50
N LEU A 231 -12.81 -1.48 -18.25
CA LEU A 231 -13.44 -2.81 -18.11
C LEU A 231 -13.31 -3.37 -16.69
N LEU A 232 -12.12 -3.26 -16.09
CA LEU A 232 -11.87 -3.75 -14.73
C LEU A 232 -12.67 -2.96 -13.68
N SER A 233 -12.69 -1.62 -13.76
CA SER A 233 -13.44 -0.75 -12.85
C SER A 233 -14.96 -0.93 -12.94
N GLU A 234 -15.49 -1.21 -14.13
CA GLU A 234 -16.90 -1.59 -14.34
C GLU A 234 -17.25 -2.91 -13.63
N LEU A 235 -16.32 -3.86 -13.57
CA LEU A 235 -16.42 -5.14 -12.84
C LEU A 235 -16.09 -5.05 -11.34
N LYS A 236 -15.74 -3.87 -10.81
CA LYS A 236 -15.26 -3.67 -9.42
C LYS A 236 -13.90 -4.32 -9.10
N ILE A 237 -13.10 -4.53 -10.14
CA ILE A 237 -11.68 -4.87 -10.04
C ILE A 237 -10.90 -3.54 -9.99
N ASN A 238 -10.07 -3.36 -8.98
CA ASN A 238 -9.38 -2.08 -8.68
C ASN A 238 -7.84 -2.23 -8.61
N LEU A 239 -7.30 -3.41 -8.95
CA LEU A 239 -5.89 -3.67 -9.15
C LEU A 239 -5.71 -4.59 -10.38
N ASN A 240 -4.83 -4.19 -11.29
CA ASN A 240 -4.31 -5.07 -12.34
C ASN A 240 -2.86 -5.44 -12.01
N LEU A 241 -2.55 -6.74 -11.98
CA LEU A 241 -1.20 -7.26 -11.78
C LEU A 241 -0.40 -7.19 -13.08
N ALA A 242 -0.23 -5.95 -13.57
CA ALA A 242 0.45 -5.59 -14.81
C ALA A 242 0.89 -4.11 -14.72
N PRO A 243 1.89 -3.65 -15.49
CA PRO A 243 2.56 -4.32 -16.61
C PRO A 243 3.71 -5.27 -16.23
N VAL A 244 4.03 -6.18 -17.16
CA VAL A 244 5.27 -6.97 -17.14
C VAL A 244 6.43 -6.10 -17.63
N CYS A 245 7.36 -5.82 -16.73
CA CYS A 245 8.58 -5.03 -16.93
C CYS A 245 9.76 -5.86 -17.43
N ASP A 246 9.65 -7.19 -17.41
CA ASP A 246 10.75 -8.09 -17.75
C ASP A 246 11.22 -7.93 -19.21
N ILE A 247 12.54 -7.98 -19.38
CA ILE A 247 13.20 -7.85 -20.67
C ILE A 247 13.55 -9.24 -21.20
N SER A 248 12.99 -9.60 -22.36
CA SER A 248 13.49 -10.70 -23.18
C SER A 248 13.34 -10.36 -24.66
N GLN A 249 14.32 -10.81 -25.46
CA GLN A 249 14.30 -10.74 -26.93
C GLN A 249 14.45 -12.13 -27.57
N ASN A 250 14.51 -13.20 -26.76
CA ASN A 250 14.70 -14.56 -27.23
C ASN A 250 13.37 -15.36 -27.15
N PRO A 251 12.79 -15.80 -28.27
CA PRO A 251 11.54 -16.56 -28.27
C PRO A 251 11.54 -17.89 -27.52
N ASP A 252 12.72 -18.43 -27.18
CA ASP A 252 12.85 -19.64 -26.36
C ASP A 252 12.79 -19.35 -24.83
N ASP A 253 12.83 -18.08 -24.39
CA ASP A 253 12.71 -17.71 -22.97
C ASP A 253 11.26 -17.82 -22.51
N TYR A 254 11.03 -18.37 -21.30
CA TYR A 254 9.69 -18.56 -20.73
C TYR A 254 8.84 -17.28 -20.71
N ILE A 255 9.45 -16.15 -20.32
CA ILE A 255 8.74 -14.88 -20.14
C ILE A 255 8.41 -14.19 -21.48
N TYR A 256 9.13 -14.53 -22.58
CA TYR A 256 9.19 -13.73 -23.81
C TYR A 256 7.82 -13.26 -24.30
N SER A 257 6.85 -14.16 -24.45
CA SER A 257 5.50 -13.86 -24.98
C SER A 257 4.63 -12.95 -24.09
N ARG A 258 5.06 -12.66 -22.86
CA ARG A 258 4.44 -11.69 -21.94
C ARG A 258 5.15 -10.34 -21.95
N THR A 259 6.42 -10.29 -22.40
CA THR A 259 7.23 -9.06 -22.49
C THR A 259 6.88 -8.19 -23.70
N VAL A 260 7.47 -6.99 -23.77
CA VAL A 260 7.42 -6.09 -24.92
C VAL A 260 8.24 -6.61 -26.13
N GLY A 261 9.18 -7.55 -25.92
CA GLY A 261 10.05 -8.09 -26.98
C GLY A 261 11.11 -7.08 -27.47
N LYS A 262 11.70 -6.31 -26.56
CA LYS A 262 12.52 -5.12 -26.84
C LYS A 262 13.74 -4.98 -25.92
N GLY A 263 14.53 -3.92 -26.11
CA GLY A 263 15.59 -3.50 -25.19
C GLY A 263 15.04 -2.85 -23.91
N ALA A 264 15.94 -2.42 -23.04
CA ALA A 264 15.58 -1.80 -21.77
C ALA A 264 14.85 -0.47 -21.98
N GLU A 265 15.32 0.36 -22.91
CA GLU A 265 14.79 1.69 -23.18
C GLU A 265 13.38 1.65 -23.80
N GLU A 266 13.14 0.85 -24.84
CA GLU A 266 11.81 0.80 -25.47
C GLU A 266 10.80 0.05 -24.59
N THR A 267 11.27 -0.85 -23.72
CA THR A 267 10.45 -1.44 -22.66
C THR A 267 10.09 -0.37 -21.62
N ALA A 268 11.04 0.44 -21.16
CA ALA A 268 10.80 1.53 -20.23
C ALA A 268 9.84 2.61 -20.79
N GLU A 269 9.96 2.97 -22.08
CA GLU A 269 8.97 3.82 -22.77
C GLU A 269 7.56 3.21 -22.74
N TYR A 270 7.44 1.90 -22.95
CA TYR A 270 6.16 1.20 -22.87
C TYR A 270 5.60 1.17 -21.44
N ILE A 271 6.41 0.81 -20.44
CA ILE A 271 5.99 0.75 -19.03
C ILE A 271 5.51 2.13 -18.55
N SER A 272 6.31 3.18 -18.76
CA SER A 272 5.95 4.55 -18.41
C SER A 272 4.64 4.98 -19.09
N ALA A 273 4.48 4.68 -20.38
CA ALA A 273 3.29 5.02 -21.15
C ALA A 273 2.02 4.29 -20.69
N VAL A 274 2.09 3.02 -20.26
CA VAL A 274 0.90 2.29 -19.77
C VAL A 274 0.57 2.61 -18.32
N VAL A 275 1.56 2.80 -17.44
CA VAL A 275 1.32 3.20 -16.05
C VAL A 275 0.65 4.58 -16.01
N ALA A 276 1.18 5.56 -16.75
CA ALA A 276 0.55 6.89 -16.86
C ALA A 276 -0.82 6.87 -17.55
N ALA A 277 -1.11 5.85 -18.39
CA ALA A 277 -2.44 5.67 -18.99
C ALA A 277 -3.46 4.99 -18.04
N ALA A 278 -3.01 4.41 -16.93
CA ALA A 278 -3.88 3.89 -15.87
C ALA A 278 -4.17 4.93 -14.76
N GLU A 279 -3.42 6.04 -14.71
CA GLU A 279 -3.59 7.10 -13.71
C GLU A 279 -5.04 7.63 -13.68
N GLY A 280 -5.58 7.84 -12.48
CA GLY A 280 -6.94 8.36 -12.29
C GLY A 280 -8.09 7.40 -12.67
N SER A 281 -7.81 6.18 -13.13
CA SER A 281 -8.83 5.20 -13.54
C SER A 281 -9.54 4.48 -12.38
N GLY A 282 -8.99 4.59 -11.15
CA GLY A 282 -9.39 3.77 -9.99
C GLY A 282 -8.87 2.32 -10.05
N VAL A 283 -7.98 2.00 -10.99
CA VAL A 283 -7.33 0.68 -11.11
C VAL A 283 -5.82 0.83 -10.93
N GLY A 284 -5.28 0.25 -9.86
CA GLY A 284 -3.84 0.23 -9.59
C GLY A 284 -3.06 -0.61 -10.59
N SER A 285 -1.82 -0.21 -10.86
CA SER A 285 -0.84 -0.99 -11.63
C SER A 285 0.18 -1.66 -10.71
N CYS A 286 0.74 -2.78 -11.17
CA CYS A 286 1.79 -3.53 -10.50
C CYS A 286 2.93 -3.88 -11.47
N LEU A 287 4.12 -3.32 -11.23
CA LEU A 287 5.31 -3.64 -12.03
C LEU A 287 5.81 -5.04 -11.67
N LYS A 288 6.01 -5.93 -12.64
CA LYS A 288 6.47 -7.30 -12.34
C LYS A 288 7.43 -7.90 -13.40
N HIS A 289 8.34 -8.81 -13.04
CA HIS A 289 8.53 -9.44 -11.72
C HIS A 289 9.94 -9.12 -11.19
N PHE A 290 10.03 -8.24 -10.18
CA PHE A 290 11.29 -7.69 -9.66
C PHE A 290 12.21 -8.80 -9.10
N PRO A 291 13.55 -8.73 -9.24
CA PRO A 291 14.37 -7.69 -9.87
C PRO A 291 14.42 -7.70 -11.42
N GLY A 292 13.71 -8.62 -12.06
CA GLY A 292 13.71 -8.80 -13.52
C GLY A 292 13.96 -10.26 -13.89
N TYR A 293 13.05 -10.85 -14.64
CA TYR A 293 13.07 -12.28 -14.96
C TYR A 293 14.12 -12.65 -16.01
N GLY A 294 14.48 -11.75 -16.92
CA GLY A 294 15.44 -12.02 -18.00
C GLY A 294 15.14 -13.31 -18.79
N GLY A 295 16.19 -14.08 -19.09
CA GLY A 295 16.08 -15.42 -19.72
C GLY A 295 15.93 -16.58 -18.73
N ASN A 296 15.39 -16.35 -17.53
CA ASN A 296 15.24 -17.41 -16.51
C ASN A 296 14.14 -18.44 -16.87
N ALA A 297 14.26 -19.63 -16.29
CA ALA A 297 13.27 -20.70 -16.37
C ALA A 297 12.04 -20.45 -15.48
N ASP A 298 10.99 -21.26 -15.61
CA ASP A 298 9.70 -21.07 -14.94
C ASP A 298 9.73 -21.44 -13.43
N THR A 299 9.64 -20.42 -12.56
CA THR A 299 9.53 -20.52 -11.10
C THR A 299 8.28 -21.23 -10.59
N HIS A 300 7.24 -21.41 -11.42
CA HIS A 300 6.10 -22.28 -11.06
C HIS A 300 6.50 -23.76 -10.98
N THR A 301 7.64 -24.15 -11.58
CA THR A 301 8.06 -25.55 -11.71
C THR A 301 9.26 -25.95 -10.85
N GLY A 302 9.88 -25.00 -10.16
CA GLY A 302 11.03 -25.25 -9.28
C GLY A 302 11.77 -23.97 -8.88
N MET A 303 12.85 -24.12 -8.12
CA MET A 303 13.74 -23.01 -7.78
C MET A 303 14.61 -22.63 -8.99
N VAL A 304 14.76 -21.34 -9.26
CA VAL A 304 15.50 -20.79 -10.39
C VAL A 304 16.57 -19.85 -9.88
N VAL A 305 17.79 -19.91 -10.43
CA VAL A 305 18.97 -19.19 -9.92
C VAL A 305 19.54 -18.30 -11.02
N ASP A 306 19.44 -16.99 -10.83
CA ASP A 306 20.07 -16.00 -11.70
C ASP A 306 21.54 -15.78 -11.28
N ASN A 307 22.41 -15.82 -12.29
CA ASN A 307 23.87 -15.73 -12.16
C ASN A 307 24.44 -14.49 -12.91
N ARG A 308 23.57 -13.59 -13.38
CA ARG A 308 23.95 -12.30 -13.97
C ARG A 308 24.59 -11.38 -12.92
N SER A 309 25.50 -10.51 -13.35
CA SER A 309 26.13 -9.53 -12.47
C SER A 309 25.15 -8.40 -12.10
N TYR A 310 25.40 -7.74 -10.97
CA TYR A 310 24.58 -6.59 -10.53
C TYR A 310 24.53 -5.47 -11.59
N SER A 311 25.62 -5.29 -12.35
CA SER A 311 25.67 -4.35 -13.47
C SER A 311 24.72 -4.72 -14.61
N GLU A 312 24.46 -6.00 -14.88
CA GLU A 312 23.49 -6.39 -15.92
C GLU A 312 22.05 -5.98 -15.52
N PHE A 313 21.69 -6.11 -14.23
CA PHE A 313 20.41 -5.62 -13.72
C PHE A 313 20.31 -4.08 -13.79
N VAL A 314 21.34 -3.37 -13.32
CA VAL A 314 21.38 -1.89 -13.32
C VAL A 314 21.37 -1.31 -14.75
N GLU A 315 22.05 -1.94 -15.70
CA GLU A 315 22.15 -1.49 -17.09
C GLU A 315 20.99 -1.99 -17.98
N ASN A 316 20.12 -2.89 -17.48
CA ASN A 316 18.96 -3.41 -18.23
C ASN A 316 17.69 -3.48 -17.37
N ASP A 317 17.52 -4.55 -16.58
CA ASP A 317 16.27 -4.94 -15.93
C ASP A 317 15.65 -3.85 -15.04
N PHE A 318 16.48 -3.05 -14.36
CA PHE A 318 16.02 -1.96 -13.48
C PHE A 318 15.45 -0.76 -14.24
N ILE A 319 15.79 -0.55 -15.52
CA ILE A 319 15.40 0.65 -16.27
C ILE A 319 13.87 0.69 -16.49
N PRO A 320 13.19 -0.41 -16.90
CA PRO A 320 11.73 -0.50 -16.91
C PRO A 320 11.07 -0.31 -15.54
N PHE A 321 11.65 -0.83 -14.45
CA PHE A 321 11.09 -0.63 -13.10
C PHE A 321 11.18 0.84 -12.67
N ALA A 322 12.34 1.47 -12.83
CA ALA A 322 12.54 2.89 -12.53
C ALA A 322 11.56 3.79 -13.31
N ALA A 323 11.37 3.53 -14.61
CA ALA A 323 10.44 4.28 -15.45
C ALA A 323 8.97 4.08 -15.07
N GLY A 324 8.61 2.90 -14.54
CA GLY A 324 7.27 2.65 -13.97
C GLY A 324 7.05 3.32 -12.61
N ILE A 325 8.09 3.36 -11.77
CA ILE A 325 8.06 4.05 -10.47
C ILE A 325 7.94 5.58 -10.68
N GLU A 326 8.72 6.16 -11.58
CA GLU A 326 8.63 7.58 -11.95
C GLU A 326 7.26 7.93 -12.58
N ALA A 327 6.64 7.00 -13.31
CA ALA A 327 5.29 7.13 -13.85
C ALA A 327 4.16 6.94 -12.81
N GLY A 328 4.47 6.70 -11.54
CA GLY A 328 3.48 6.62 -10.46
C GLY A 328 2.87 5.22 -10.23
N ALA A 329 3.57 4.14 -10.57
CA ALA A 329 3.10 2.78 -10.25
C ALA A 329 3.02 2.57 -8.74
N GLY A 330 1.82 2.33 -8.22
CA GLY A 330 1.58 2.17 -6.77
C GLY A 330 2.07 0.85 -6.17
N SER A 331 2.39 -0.15 -6.99
CA SER A 331 2.92 -1.44 -6.52
C SER A 331 3.99 -2.06 -7.41
N VAL A 332 4.83 -2.91 -6.80
CA VAL A 332 5.86 -3.73 -7.46
C VAL A 332 5.76 -5.16 -6.91
N MET A 333 5.69 -6.15 -7.79
CA MET A 333 5.68 -7.57 -7.41
C MET A 333 7.08 -8.17 -7.51
N VAL A 334 7.54 -8.83 -6.45
CA VAL A 334 8.87 -9.46 -6.36
C VAL A 334 8.77 -10.96 -6.60
N SER A 335 9.62 -11.45 -7.49
CA SER A 335 9.66 -12.83 -7.99
C SER A 335 10.33 -13.83 -7.03
N HIS A 336 10.32 -15.11 -7.42
CA HIS A 336 10.83 -16.22 -6.61
C HIS A 336 12.17 -16.81 -7.12
N ASN A 337 12.94 -16.10 -7.96
CA ASN A 337 14.31 -16.52 -8.32
C ASN A 337 15.33 -16.16 -7.22
N ILE A 338 16.40 -16.94 -7.07
CA ILE A 338 17.57 -16.57 -6.26
C ILE A 338 18.48 -15.74 -7.15
N VAL A 339 18.85 -14.52 -6.73
CA VAL A 339 19.60 -13.57 -7.57
C VAL A 339 20.96 -13.35 -6.93
N THR A 340 21.92 -14.20 -7.32
CA THR A 340 23.18 -14.44 -6.61
C THR A 340 24.10 -13.23 -6.45
N CYS A 341 23.90 -12.16 -7.24
CA CYS A 341 24.64 -10.90 -7.09
C CYS A 341 24.04 -9.94 -6.03
N MET A 342 22.86 -10.26 -5.49
CA MET A 342 22.18 -9.55 -4.40
C MET A 342 22.05 -10.47 -3.17
N ASP A 343 21.56 -11.70 -3.37
CA ASP A 343 21.42 -12.72 -2.33
C ASP A 343 21.58 -14.12 -2.95
N ASP A 344 22.57 -14.88 -2.50
CA ASP A 344 22.86 -16.23 -3.00
C ASP A 344 22.19 -17.35 -2.16
N GLN A 345 21.45 -16.99 -1.09
CA GLN A 345 20.77 -17.93 -0.20
C GLN A 345 19.25 -17.89 -0.33
N ARG A 346 18.65 -16.72 -0.60
CA ARG A 346 17.19 -16.50 -0.54
C ARG A 346 16.59 -16.15 -1.90
N PRO A 347 15.37 -16.61 -2.21
CA PRO A 347 14.56 -16.07 -3.31
C PRO A 347 14.37 -14.56 -3.15
N ALA A 348 14.25 -13.83 -4.25
CA ALA A 348 14.12 -12.38 -4.28
C ALA A 348 12.99 -11.85 -3.38
N SER A 349 11.80 -12.42 -3.48
CA SER A 349 10.64 -12.14 -2.60
C SER A 349 10.87 -12.41 -1.10
N LEU A 350 11.90 -13.18 -0.73
CA LEU A 350 12.26 -13.48 0.65
C LEU A 350 13.62 -12.89 1.06
N SER A 351 14.22 -12.03 0.22
CA SER A 351 15.52 -11.39 0.49
C SER A 351 15.36 -9.92 0.91
N PRO A 352 15.74 -9.55 2.15
CA PRO A 352 15.88 -8.16 2.57
C PRO A 352 16.82 -7.33 1.70
N GLU A 353 17.82 -7.93 1.04
CA GLU A 353 18.76 -7.17 0.20
C GLU A 353 18.12 -6.77 -1.13
N VAL A 354 17.32 -7.65 -1.76
CA VAL A 354 16.53 -7.30 -2.94
C VAL A 354 15.51 -6.20 -2.62
N HIS A 355 14.89 -6.27 -1.43
CA HIS A 355 13.98 -5.22 -0.96
C HIS A 355 14.72 -3.92 -0.64
N ARG A 356 15.91 -3.99 -0.05
CA ARG A 356 16.78 -2.83 0.18
C ARG A 356 17.12 -2.13 -1.14
N VAL A 357 17.48 -2.86 -2.19
CA VAL A 357 17.72 -2.29 -3.53
C VAL A 357 16.48 -1.59 -4.07
N LEU A 358 15.29 -2.21 -3.97
CA LEU A 358 14.04 -1.61 -4.43
C LEU A 358 13.66 -0.33 -3.65
N ARG A 359 13.86 -0.31 -2.32
CA ARG A 359 13.58 0.86 -1.48
C ARG A 359 14.63 1.96 -1.61
N GLU A 360 15.91 1.63 -1.45
CA GLU A 360 17.01 2.61 -1.30
C GLU A 360 17.63 3.04 -2.63
N GLU A 361 17.74 2.15 -3.61
CA GLU A 361 18.44 2.43 -4.88
C GLU A 361 17.47 2.80 -6.01
N LEU A 362 16.25 2.23 -6.02
CA LEU A 362 15.17 2.62 -6.92
C LEU A 362 14.13 3.59 -6.29
N GLY A 363 14.25 3.89 -5.00
CA GLY A 363 13.42 4.90 -4.32
C GLY A 363 11.94 4.54 -4.19
N PHE A 364 11.58 3.25 -4.18
CA PHE A 364 10.19 2.83 -4.25
C PHE A 364 9.44 2.93 -2.91
N GLU A 365 8.48 3.86 -2.80
CA GLU A 365 7.68 4.11 -1.59
C GLU A 365 6.23 3.56 -1.65
N GLY A 366 5.90 2.79 -2.69
CA GLY A 366 4.60 2.11 -2.84
C GLY A 366 4.56 0.73 -2.18
N VAL A 367 3.55 -0.06 -2.53
CA VAL A 367 3.29 -1.39 -1.94
C VAL A 367 4.14 -2.45 -2.64
N ILE A 368 5.04 -3.10 -1.91
CA ILE A 368 5.76 -4.29 -2.39
C ILE A 368 4.84 -5.51 -2.20
N ILE A 369 4.66 -6.29 -3.26
CA ILE A 369 3.84 -7.50 -3.28
C ILE A 369 4.72 -8.73 -3.53
N THR A 370 4.46 -9.86 -2.87
CA THR A 370 5.05 -11.14 -3.29
C THR A 370 4.39 -11.67 -4.57
N ASP A 371 5.11 -12.42 -5.39
CA ASP A 371 4.50 -13.47 -6.23
C ASP A 371 3.85 -14.56 -5.33
N ASP A 372 3.07 -15.51 -5.86
CA ASP A 372 2.27 -16.45 -5.02
C ASP A 372 3.15 -17.36 -4.15
N LEU A 373 3.16 -17.11 -2.83
CA LEU A 373 3.92 -17.87 -1.83
C LEU A 373 3.54 -19.36 -1.76
N THR A 374 2.47 -19.78 -2.44
CA THR A 374 2.08 -21.19 -2.59
C THR A 374 2.65 -21.87 -3.84
N MET A 375 3.44 -21.17 -4.66
CA MET A 375 4.24 -21.75 -5.75
C MET A 375 5.30 -22.73 -5.23
N ASP A 376 5.59 -23.76 -6.03
CA ASP A 376 6.45 -24.87 -5.63
C ASP A 376 7.88 -24.44 -5.33
N GLY A 377 8.42 -23.40 -5.98
CA GLY A 377 9.74 -22.85 -5.66
C GLY A 377 9.88 -22.41 -4.20
N ILE A 378 8.90 -21.65 -3.69
CA ILE A 378 8.89 -21.18 -2.29
C ILE A 378 8.61 -22.33 -1.32
N ARG A 379 7.63 -23.20 -1.62
CA ARG A 379 7.29 -24.36 -0.78
C ARG A 379 8.46 -25.30 -0.54
N HIS A 380 9.29 -25.56 -1.55
CA HIS A 380 10.50 -26.37 -1.41
C HIS A 380 11.59 -25.65 -0.60
N TYR A 381 11.68 -24.33 -0.68
CA TYR A 381 12.65 -23.53 0.08
C TYR A 381 12.31 -23.46 1.57
N THR A 382 11.06 -23.17 1.91
CA THR A 382 10.61 -22.95 3.30
C THR A 382 10.16 -24.24 4.02
N GLY A 383 10.16 -25.38 3.33
CA GLY A 383 9.69 -26.65 3.89
C GLY A 383 8.17 -26.74 4.08
N ASN A 384 7.39 -25.82 3.47
CA ASN A 384 5.96 -25.58 3.66
C ASN A 384 5.56 -24.88 4.98
N SER A 385 6.52 -24.32 5.73
CA SER A 385 6.27 -23.49 6.93
C SER A 385 6.60 -22.02 6.67
N GLU A 386 5.89 -21.09 7.36
CA GLU A 386 6.34 -19.71 7.64
C GLU A 386 6.79 -18.84 6.44
N ALA A 387 6.36 -19.15 5.21
CA ALA A 387 6.70 -18.36 4.02
C ALA A 387 6.27 -16.89 4.12
N ALA A 388 5.14 -16.61 4.78
CA ALA A 388 4.69 -15.26 5.06
C ALA A 388 5.57 -14.52 6.08
N VAL A 389 6.06 -15.21 7.13
CA VAL A 389 6.98 -14.63 8.13
C VAL A 389 8.27 -14.18 7.44
N ALA A 390 8.86 -15.05 6.62
CA ALA A 390 10.04 -14.73 5.82
C ALA A 390 9.81 -13.57 4.83
N ALA A 391 8.61 -13.46 4.25
CA ALA A 391 8.25 -12.38 3.34
C ALA A 391 8.07 -11.02 4.05
N VAL A 392 7.48 -10.99 5.25
CA VAL A 392 7.41 -9.77 6.07
C VAL A 392 8.80 -9.34 6.53
N LEU A 393 9.63 -10.28 6.99
CA LEU A 393 11.03 -10.02 7.36
C LEU A 393 11.91 -9.57 6.19
N ALA A 394 11.53 -9.89 4.95
CA ALA A 394 12.16 -9.34 3.75
C ALA A 394 11.72 -7.89 3.45
N GLY A 395 10.52 -7.47 3.88
CA GLY A 395 9.98 -6.13 3.64
C GLY A 395 8.89 -6.04 2.57
N ASN A 396 8.21 -7.15 2.26
CA ASN A 396 6.97 -7.11 1.48
C ASN A 396 5.86 -6.48 2.31
N ASP A 397 5.02 -5.65 1.69
CA ASP A 397 3.84 -5.09 2.35
C ASP A 397 2.62 -6.01 2.19
N LEU A 398 2.41 -6.58 0.99
CA LEU A 398 1.25 -7.40 0.64
C LEU A 398 1.68 -8.79 0.16
N LEU A 399 1.06 -9.84 0.71
CA LEU A 399 1.47 -11.23 0.54
C LEU A 399 0.45 -11.96 -0.33
N CYS A 400 0.81 -12.32 -1.57
CA CYS A 400 0.01 -13.20 -2.42
C CYS A 400 0.10 -14.63 -1.86
N CYS A 401 -1.00 -15.15 -1.30
CA CYS A 401 -0.99 -16.43 -0.63
C CYS A 401 -2.38 -17.09 -0.56
N SER A 402 -2.48 -18.37 -0.95
CA SER A 402 -3.70 -19.16 -0.75
C SER A 402 -3.85 -19.79 0.63
N ASP A 403 -2.78 -19.93 1.42
CA ASP A 403 -2.76 -20.70 2.68
C ASP A 403 -3.01 -19.81 3.92
N ILE A 404 -4.02 -18.95 3.82
CA ILE A 404 -4.37 -17.91 4.81
C ILE A 404 -4.49 -18.48 6.23
N ALA A 405 -5.16 -19.63 6.38
CA ALA A 405 -5.44 -20.25 7.67
C ALA A 405 -4.18 -20.75 8.42
N ALA A 406 -3.06 -20.94 7.73
CA ALA A 406 -1.76 -21.23 8.36
C ALA A 406 -0.89 -19.97 8.46
N GLN A 407 -0.86 -19.14 7.42
CA GLN A 407 0.11 -18.04 7.29
C GLN A 407 -0.27 -16.78 8.10
N VAL A 408 -1.55 -16.43 8.22
CA VAL A 408 -1.98 -15.28 9.06
C VAL A 408 -1.67 -15.54 10.55
N PRO A 409 -2.02 -16.71 11.14
CA PRO A 409 -1.61 -17.04 12.50
C PRO A 409 -0.10 -17.10 12.71
N ALA A 410 0.68 -17.53 11.71
CA ALA A 410 2.14 -17.57 11.80
C ALA A 410 2.75 -16.17 11.92
N VAL A 411 2.33 -15.21 11.08
CA VAL A 411 2.79 -13.81 11.19
C VAL A 411 2.33 -13.18 12.51
N LEU A 412 1.10 -13.44 12.96
CA LEU A 412 0.62 -12.99 14.26
C LEU A 412 1.46 -13.54 15.43
N GLN A 413 1.89 -14.79 15.36
CA GLN A 413 2.74 -15.39 16.39
C GLN A 413 4.15 -14.80 16.36
N ALA A 414 4.77 -14.65 15.18
CA ALA A 414 6.09 -14.04 15.02
C ALA A 414 6.14 -12.59 15.55
N VAL A 415 5.07 -11.80 15.38
CA VAL A 415 4.96 -10.47 16.00
C VAL A 415 4.81 -10.57 17.52
N LYS A 416 4.00 -11.51 18.04
CA LYS A 416 3.78 -11.69 19.48
C LYS A 416 4.99 -12.25 20.23
N GLU A 417 5.89 -12.95 19.53
CA GLU A 417 7.19 -13.41 20.06
C GLU A 417 8.32 -12.38 19.85
N GLY A 418 8.10 -11.33 19.06
CA GLY A 418 9.07 -10.27 18.81
C GLY A 418 10.13 -10.61 17.74
N GLU A 419 9.85 -11.58 16.87
CA GLU A 419 10.64 -11.84 15.66
C GLU A 419 10.36 -10.77 14.59
N ILE A 420 9.09 -10.37 14.43
CA ILE A 420 8.69 -9.23 13.61
C ILE A 420 8.35 -8.06 14.53
N GLU A 421 8.95 -6.89 14.30
CA GLU A 421 8.58 -5.67 15.03
C GLU A 421 7.20 -5.17 14.59
N VAL A 422 6.35 -4.79 15.55
CA VAL A 422 5.03 -4.19 15.27
C VAL A 422 5.15 -2.96 14.35
N GLN A 423 6.24 -2.20 14.48
CA GLN A 423 6.51 -1.04 13.62
C GLN A 423 6.70 -1.41 12.14
N SER A 424 7.18 -2.61 11.81
CA SER A 424 7.27 -3.10 10.43
C SER A 424 5.88 -3.37 9.84
N ILE A 425 5.01 -4.04 10.61
CA ILE A 425 3.61 -4.26 10.26
C ILE A 425 2.89 -2.91 10.05
N ASP A 426 3.05 -1.98 11.00
CA ASP A 426 2.45 -0.66 10.94
C ASP A 426 2.84 0.11 9.66
N GLN A 427 4.13 0.10 9.27
CA GLN A 427 4.59 0.75 8.03
C GLN A 427 3.94 0.14 6.78
N SER A 428 3.89 -1.19 6.69
CA SER A 428 3.34 -1.88 5.53
C SER A 428 1.83 -1.69 5.40
N VAL A 429 1.10 -1.74 6.52
CA VAL A 429 -0.33 -1.44 6.56
C VAL A 429 -0.59 0.02 6.19
N GLU A 430 0.24 0.97 6.64
CA GLU A 430 0.08 2.38 6.25
C GLU A 430 0.30 2.58 4.74
N ARG A 431 1.25 1.88 4.09
CA ARG A 431 1.39 1.89 2.62
C ARG A 431 0.16 1.32 1.92
N ILE A 432 -0.39 0.20 2.40
CA ILE A 432 -1.58 -0.45 1.81
C ILE A 432 -2.82 0.44 1.95
N LEU A 433 -3.08 0.98 3.14
CA LEU A 433 -4.20 1.88 3.38
C LEU A 433 -4.07 3.16 2.55
N ARG A 434 -2.86 3.76 2.51
CA ARG A 434 -2.58 4.95 1.70
C ARG A 434 -2.88 4.69 0.22
N TRP A 435 -2.44 3.55 -0.31
CA TRP A 435 -2.69 3.18 -1.71
C TRP A 435 -4.17 2.92 -2.01
N LYS A 436 -4.90 2.27 -1.08
CA LYS A 436 -6.37 2.14 -1.19
C LYS A 436 -7.07 3.50 -1.23
N ILE A 437 -6.62 4.47 -0.44
CA ILE A 437 -7.15 5.85 -0.44
C ILE A 437 -6.79 6.57 -1.75
N GLU A 438 -5.54 6.46 -2.22
CA GLU A 438 -5.05 7.04 -3.48
C GLU A 438 -5.82 6.50 -4.71
N LEU A 439 -6.30 5.25 -4.66
CA LEU A 439 -7.18 4.63 -5.67
C LEU A 439 -8.68 4.96 -5.48
N GLY A 440 -9.06 5.68 -4.42
CA GLY A 440 -10.47 6.00 -4.11
C GLY A 440 -11.29 4.79 -3.63
N ILE A 441 -10.64 3.73 -3.17
CA ILE A 441 -11.23 2.49 -2.66
C ILE A 441 -11.77 2.67 -1.24
N ILE A 442 -11.09 3.49 -0.43
CA ILE A 442 -11.54 3.96 0.89
C ILE A 442 -12.06 5.40 0.73
N GLN A 443 -13.19 5.70 1.37
CA GLN A 443 -13.90 6.99 1.35
C GLN A 443 -14.48 7.32 2.73
#